data_AF-P95206-F1
#
_entry.id   AF-P95206-F1
#
_cell.length_a   1.000
_cell.length_b   1.000
_cell.length_c   1.000
_cell.angle_alpha   90.00
_cell.angle_beta   90.00
_cell.angle_gamma   90.00
#
_symmetry.space_group_name_H-M   'P 1'
#
loop_
_entity.id
_entity.type
_entity.pdbx_description
1 polymer ?
#
loop_
_entity_poly.entity_id
_entity_poly.type
_entity_poly.pdbx_seq_one_letter_code
_entity_poly.pdbx_strand_id
1 'polypeptide(L)'
;MGVIARVVGVAACGLSLAVLAAAPTAGAEPTGALPPMTSSGSGPVIGDGDAALRQRISQQLFSFGDPTVQEVDGSDAAQFITAAAAVADRDVASVFLPLQRVLGCQQNTAGSGAGFGARAYRRTDGQWGGAMLVVAKSTVSDVDALKACVKSGWRKATAGTPTSMCNNGWTYPPFADTRRGEEGYFVLLAGTASDFCSAPNANYRTTASSWPG
;
A
#
# COMPACT_ATOMS: atom_id res chain seq x y z
N MET A 1 -42.53 -18.74 56.98
CA MET A 1 -43.15 -19.97 56.41
C MET A 1 -43.07 -19.83 54.89
N GLY A 2 -42.53 -20.72 54.07
CA GLY A 2 -41.75 -21.93 54.28
C GLY A 2 -40.75 -22.07 53.12
N VAL A 3 -39.61 -22.68 53.40
CA VAL A 3 -38.55 -22.99 52.42
C VAL A 3 -38.94 -24.30 51.74
N ILE A 4 -39.28 -24.27 50.46
CA ILE A 4 -39.57 -25.48 49.68
C ILE A 4 -38.30 -25.83 48.91
N ALA A 5 -37.56 -26.81 49.44
CA ALA A 5 -36.40 -27.41 48.80
C ALA A 5 -36.84 -28.20 47.55
N ARG A 6 -36.44 -27.77 46.37
CA ARG A 6 -36.47 -28.58 45.15
C ARG A 6 -35.03 -28.96 44.80
N VAL A 7 -34.70 -30.22 45.05
CA VAL A 7 -33.43 -30.85 44.67
C VAL A 7 -33.74 -31.95 43.65
N VAL A 8 -32.77 -32.22 42.79
CA VAL A 8 -32.57 -33.42 41.95
C VAL A 8 -32.90 -33.24 40.46
N GLY A 9 -31.84 -33.31 39.65
CA GLY A 9 -31.90 -33.99 38.34
C GLY A 9 -31.46 -33.22 37.10
N VAL A 10 -30.29 -32.57 37.08
CA VAL A 10 -29.69 -32.12 35.80
C VAL A 10 -28.65 -33.15 35.36
N ALA A 11 -29.00 -33.88 34.30
CA ALA A 11 -28.19 -34.91 33.68
C ALA A 11 -26.91 -34.31 33.05
N ALA A 12 -25.77 -34.86 33.43
CA ALA A 12 -24.47 -34.59 32.85
C ALA A 12 -24.22 -35.49 31.63
N CYS A 13 -23.68 -34.90 30.55
CA CYS A 13 -22.59 -35.43 29.73
C CYS A 13 -22.53 -34.64 28.41
N GLY A 14 -21.80 -33.52 28.43
CA GLY A 14 -21.37 -32.83 27.23
C GLY A 14 -20.22 -33.59 26.59
N LEU A 15 -20.43 -34.12 25.38
CA LEU A 15 -19.33 -34.52 24.50
C LEU A 15 -19.07 -33.38 23.51
N SER A 16 -17.99 -32.67 23.77
CA SER A 16 -17.43 -31.60 22.94
C SER A 16 -16.86 -32.18 21.65
N LEU A 17 -17.58 -32.08 20.52
CA LEU A 17 -16.95 -32.23 19.22
C LEU A 17 -16.28 -30.90 18.83
N ALA A 18 -14.95 -30.92 18.91
CA ALA A 18 -14.08 -29.86 18.44
C ALA A 18 -14.33 -29.62 16.94
N VAL A 19 -14.95 -28.50 16.61
CA VAL A 19 -14.95 -27.95 15.25
C VAL A 19 -13.52 -27.52 14.96
N LEU A 20 -12.77 -28.37 14.24
CA LEU A 20 -11.58 -27.93 13.53
C LEU A 20 -12.05 -26.96 12.44
N ALA A 21 -12.10 -25.67 12.78
CA ALA A 21 -12.19 -24.62 11.78
C ALA A 21 -10.90 -24.69 10.95
N ALA A 22 -10.98 -25.35 9.80
CA ALA A 22 -9.98 -25.21 8.75
C ALA A 22 -9.89 -23.70 8.45
N ALA A 23 -8.79 -23.07 8.85
CA ALA A 23 -8.54 -21.69 8.49
C ALA A 23 -8.64 -21.59 6.96
N PRO A 24 -9.38 -20.61 6.41
CA PRO A 24 -9.47 -20.46 4.97
C PRO A 24 -8.05 -20.32 4.45
N THR A 25 -7.62 -21.30 3.64
CA THR A 25 -6.39 -21.20 2.87
C THR A 25 -6.50 -19.90 2.10
N ALA A 26 -5.52 -19.00 2.32
CA ALA A 26 -5.41 -17.76 1.56
C ALA A 26 -5.63 -18.12 0.09
N GLY A 27 -6.74 -17.63 -0.47
CA GLY A 27 -6.93 -17.73 -1.90
C GLY A 27 -5.75 -17.02 -2.51
N ALA A 28 -4.97 -17.71 -3.35
CA ALA A 28 -4.10 -17.03 -4.29
C ALA A 28 -4.92 -15.90 -4.93
N GLU A 29 -4.29 -14.78 -5.28
CA GLU A 29 -4.97 -13.77 -6.11
C GLU A 29 -5.70 -14.52 -7.23
N PRO A 30 -6.92 -14.11 -7.59
CA PRO A 30 -7.60 -14.71 -8.73
C PRO A 30 -6.60 -14.72 -9.88
N THR A 31 -6.08 -15.91 -10.18
CA THR A 31 -4.78 -16.05 -10.82
C THR A 31 -4.89 -15.43 -12.20
N GLY A 32 -4.12 -14.36 -12.44
CA GLY A 32 -4.18 -13.60 -13.69
C GLY A 32 -4.95 -12.29 -13.66
N ALA A 33 -5.47 -11.84 -12.51
CA ALA A 33 -6.10 -10.52 -12.43
C ALA A 33 -5.10 -9.37 -12.61
N LEU A 34 -3.88 -9.48 -12.07
CA LEU A 34 -2.87 -8.42 -12.18
C LEU A 34 -2.02 -8.52 -13.46
N PRO A 35 -1.72 -7.36 -14.08
CA PRO A 35 -0.87 -7.31 -15.27
C PRO A 35 0.56 -7.81 -14.96
N PRO A 36 1.29 -8.32 -15.98
CA PRO A 36 2.69 -8.68 -15.80
C PRO A 36 3.52 -7.43 -15.48
N MET A 37 4.57 -7.61 -14.68
CA MET A 37 5.57 -6.56 -14.45
C MET A 37 6.77 -6.82 -15.36
N THR A 38 7.14 -5.82 -16.16
CA THR A 38 8.31 -5.87 -17.04
C THR A 38 9.21 -4.71 -16.67
N SER A 39 10.49 -4.98 -16.41
CA SER A 39 11.46 -3.93 -16.11
C SER A 39 12.20 -3.51 -17.39
N SER A 40 12.23 -2.21 -17.67
CA SER A 40 13.04 -1.57 -18.69
C SER A 40 14.37 -1.05 -18.14
N GLY A 41 14.55 -1.01 -16.82
CA GLY A 41 15.73 -0.45 -16.18
C GLY A 41 15.78 1.08 -16.17
N SER A 42 14.63 1.74 -16.37
CA SER A 42 14.53 3.22 -16.44
C SER A 42 14.84 3.95 -15.11
N GLY A 43 14.92 3.20 -14.01
CA GLY A 43 15.23 3.73 -12.68
C GLY A 43 13.98 4.08 -11.85
N PRO A 44 14.18 4.67 -10.66
CA PRO A 44 13.14 4.78 -9.63
C PRO A 44 12.12 5.89 -9.87
N VAL A 45 12.46 6.89 -10.68
CA VAL A 45 11.65 8.07 -10.96
C VAL A 45 10.83 7.85 -12.23
N ILE A 46 9.57 8.27 -12.20
CA ILE A 46 8.70 8.31 -13.36
C ILE A 46 9.14 9.47 -14.25
N GLY A 47 9.55 9.17 -15.48
CA GLY A 47 10.08 10.15 -16.42
C GLY A 47 11.50 10.59 -16.08
N ASP A 48 11.79 11.88 -16.29
CA ASP A 48 13.12 12.44 -16.06
C ASP A 48 13.32 12.91 -14.63
N GLY A 49 14.57 12.89 -14.17
CA GLY A 49 14.98 13.42 -12.87
C GLY A 49 16.49 13.42 -12.81
N ASP A 50 17.07 14.42 -12.12
CA ASP A 50 18.52 14.44 -11.94
C ASP A 50 19.00 13.24 -11.09
N ALA A 51 20.30 12.96 -11.16
CA ALA A 51 20.89 11.81 -10.46
C ALA A 51 20.68 11.87 -8.94
N ALA A 52 20.64 13.07 -8.34
CA ALA A 52 20.46 13.23 -6.91
C ALA A 52 19.01 12.92 -6.49
N LEU A 53 18.02 13.37 -7.27
CA LEU A 53 16.61 13.06 -7.05
C LEU A 53 16.34 11.58 -7.20
N ARG A 54 16.88 10.95 -8.27
CA ARG A 54 16.78 9.49 -8.48
C ARG A 54 17.34 8.72 -7.28
N GLN A 55 18.52 9.11 -6.79
CA GLN A 55 19.14 8.48 -5.64
C GLN A 55 18.31 8.65 -4.35
N ARG A 56 17.81 9.86 -4.08
CA ARG A 56 16.98 10.15 -2.90
C ARG A 56 15.68 9.35 -2.92
N ILE A 57 14.99 9.32 -4.06
CA ILE A 57 13.75 8.56 -4.25
C ILE A 57 14.01 7.06 -4.15
N SER A 58 15.09 6.55 -4.74
CA SER A 58 15.45 5.12 -4.64
C SER A 58 15.55 4.65 -3.18
N GLN A 59 16.13 5.49 -2.31
CA GLN A 59 16.25 5.19 -0.88
C GLN A 59 14.92 5.19 -0.13
N GLN A 60 13.89 5.84 -0.68
CA GLN A 60 12.56 5.84 -0.09
C GLN A 60 11.71 4.66 -0.56
N LEU A 61 11.98 4.10 -1.75
CA LEU A 61 11.24 2.95 -2.26
C LEU A 61 11.60 1.71 -1.46
N PHE A 62 10.62 1.15 -0.76
CA PHE A 62 10.79 -0.06 0.03
C PHE A 62 11.26 -1.22 -0.87
N SER A 63 12.17 -2.05 -0.39
CA SER A 63 12.51 -3.31 -1.04
C SER A 63 12.31 -4.43 -0.04
N PHE A 64 11.63 -5.50 -0.45
CA PHE A 64 11.47 -6.68 0.40
C PHE A 64 12.79 -7.44 0.55
N GLY A 65 13.71 -7.32 -0.41
CA GLY A 65 14.95 -8.10 -0.44
C GLY A 65 14.71 -9.62 -0.54
N ASP A 66 13.48 -10.01 -0.88
CA ASP A 66 13.04 -11.39 -0.98
C ASP A 66 13.02 -11.79 -2.46
N PRO A 67 13.75 -12.85 -2.87
CA PRO A 67 13.77 -13.30 -4.26
C PRO A 67 12.41 -13.80 -4.78
N THR A 68 11.45 -14.06 -3.88
CA THR A 68 10.07 -14.40 -4.23
C THR A 68 9.20 -13.17 -4.49
N VAL A 69 9.74 -11.96 -4.36
CA VAL A 69 9.05 -10.71 -4.68
C VAL A 69 9.72 -10.06 -5.89
N GLN A 70 9.00 -10.01 -7.00
CA GLN A 70 9.41 -9.23 -8.15
C GLN A 70 9.18 -7.74 -7.86
N GLU A 71 10.15 -6.90 -8.19
CA GLU A 71 10.09 -5.45 -8.04
C GLU A 71 10.42 -4.78 -9.38
N VAL A 72 9.64 -3.77 -9.77
CA VAL A 72 9.93 -2.89 -10.92
C VAL A 72 9.72 -1.44 -10.53
N ASP A 73 10.45 -0.54 -11.18
CA ASP A 73 10.64 0.83 -10.71
C ASP A 73 10.17 1.89 -11.73
N GLY A 74 9.91 3.10 -11.24
CA GLY A 74 9.65 4.29 -12.05
C GLY A 74 8.52 4.10 -13.05
N SER A 75 8.79 4.40 -14.32
CA SER A 75 7.80 4.32 -15.40
C SER A 75 7.18 2.93 -15.56
N ASP A 76 7.92 1.85 -15.30
CA ASP A 76 7.41 0.47 -15.39
C ASP A 76 6.38 0.20 -14.28
N ALA A 77 6.65 0.68 -13.07
CA ALA A 77 5.70 0.63 -11.96
C ALA A 77 4.45 1.48 -12.23
N ALA A 78 4.61 2.66 -12.84
CA ALA A 78 3.48 3.52 -13.22
C ALA A 78 2.57 2.85 -14.26
N GLN A 79 3.17 2.14 -15.22
CA GLN A 79 2.45 1.33 -16.20
C GLN A 79 1.70 0.17 -15.52
N PHE A 80 2.35 -0.54 -14.61
CA PHE A 80 1.70 -1.58 -13.80
C PHE A 80 0.49 -1.04 -13.04
N ILE A 81 0.64 0.09 -12.33
CA ILE A 81 -0.48 0.72 -11.58
C ILE A 81 -1.64 1.06 -12.51
N THR A 82 -1.35 1.65 -13.66
CA THR A 82 -2.37 2.04 -14.63
C THR A 82 -3.10 0.83 -15.21
N ALA A 83 -2.37 -0.22 -15.55
CA ALA A 83 -2.94 -1.46 -16.05
C ALA A 83 -3.72 -2.21 -14.96
N ALA A 84 -3.22 -2.25 -13.72
CA ALA A 84 -3.86 -2.88 -12.58
C ALA A 84 -5.17 -2.18 -12.20
N ALA A 85 -5.24 -0.85 -12.32
CA ALA A 85 -6.48 -0.10 -12.14
C ALA A 85 -7.51 -0.29 -13.27
N ALA A 86 -7.10 -0.88 -14.40
CA ALA A 86 -7.95 -1.13 -15.57
C ALA A 86 -8.34 -2.61 -15.74
N VAL A 87 -8.00 -3.48 -14.78
CA VAL A 87 -8.32 -4.91 -14.85
C VAL A 87 -9.84 -5.13 -14.75
N ALA A 88 -10.32 -6.25 -15.30
CA ALA A 88 -11.74 -6.58 -15.32
C ALA A 88 -12.32 -6.85 -13.91
N ASP A 89 -11.49 -7.41 -13.03
CA ASP A 89 -11.84 -7.61 -11.62
C ASP A 89 -11.94 -6.25 -10.91
N ARG A 90 -13.17 -5.88 -10.56
CA ARG A 90 -13.45 -4.56 -9.96
C ARG A 90 -12.90 -4.42 -8.56
N ASP A 91 -12.81 -5.51 -7.80
CA ASP A 91 -12.26 -5.47 -6.44
C ASP A 91 -10.77 -5.19 -6.53
N VAL A 92 -10.04 -5.90 -7.40
CA VAL A 92 -8.61 -5.66 -7.66
C VAL A 92 -8.38 -4.25 -8.24
N ALA A 93 -9.14 -3.86 -9.27
CA ALA A 93 -9.00 -2.54 -9.89
C ALA A 93 -9.19 -1.41 -8.86
N SER A 94 -10.16 -1.56 -7.96
CA SER A 94 -10.48 -0.53 -6.95
C SER A 94 -9.32 -0.23 -6.00
N VAL A 95 -8.42 -1.20 -5.76
CA VAL A 95 -7.21 -1.03 -4.95
C VAL A 95 -6.24 -0.04 -5.57
N PHE A 96 -6.06 -0.10 -6.89
CA PHE A 96 -5.05 0.69 -7.61
C PHE A 96 -5.57 2.03 -8.13
N LEU A 97 -6.90 2.23 -8.23
CA LEU A 97 -7.50 3.51 -8.65
C LEU A 97 -6.97 4.73 -7.87
N PRO A 98 -6.78 4.68 -6.53
CA PRO A 98 -6.19 5.80 -5.80
C PRO A 98 -4.76 6.12 -6.26
N LEU A 99 -3.91 5.11 -6.50
CA LEU A 99 -2.55 5.33 -7.00
C LEU A 99 -2.57 5.84 -8.45
N GLN A 100 -3.44 5.32 -9.30
CA GLN A 100 -3.60 5.82 -10.66
C GLN A 100 -4.02 7.30 -10.66
N ARG A 101 -4.90 7.71 -9.75
CA ARG A 101 -5.26 9.12 -9.56
C ARG A 101 -4.05 9.95 -9.14
N VAL A 102 -3.23 9.45 -8.22
CA VAL A 102 -1.98 10.12 -7.80
C VAL A 102 -1.05 10.33 -8.99
N LEU A 103 -0.91 9.35 -9.89
CA LEU A 103 -0.16 9.52 -11.13
C LEU A 103 -0.71 10.68 -11.98
N GLY A 104 -2.04 10.83 -12.06
CA GLY A 104 -2.69 11.98 -12.69
C GLY A 104 -2.47 13.33 -11.98
N CYS A 105 -1.97 13.32 -10.74
CA CYS A 105 -1.64 14.53 -9.98
C CYS A 105 -0.22 15.05 -10.28
N GLN A 106 0.58 14.38 -11.10
CA GLN A 106 1.95 14.79 -11.45
C GLN A 106 2.04 16.19 -12.05
N GLN A 107 0.99 16.65 -12.73
CA GLN A 107 0.87 18.03 -13.23
C GLN A 107 1.00 19.11 -12.15
N ASN A 108 0.87 18.75 -10.87
CA ASN A 108 1.09 19.65 -9.72
C ASN A 108 2.55 19.67 -9.23
N THR A 109 3.48 19.02 -9.95
CA THR A 109 4.91 19.14 -9.68
C THR A 109 5.53 20.25 -10.49
N ALA A 110 6.53 20.90 -9.92
CA ALA A 110 7.32 21.91 -10.61
C ALA A 110 8.22 21.26 -11.68
N GLY A 111 8.40 21.97 -12.80
CA GLY A 111 9.32 21.54 -13.86
C GLY A 111 8.80 20.37 -14.68
N SER A 112 9.70 19.47 -15.09
CA SER A 112 9.44 18.38 -16.05
C SER A 112 8.62 17.20 -15.49
N GLY A 113 7.83 17.39 -14.43
CA GLY A 113 7.05 16.29 -13.84
C GLY A 113 7.86 15.36 -12.91
N ALA A 114 9.12 15.69 -12.66
CA ALA A 114 10.20 14.78 -12.23
C ALA A 114 10.10 14.21 -10.80
N GLY A 115 9.06 14.53 -10.04
CA GLY A 115 9.04 14.35 -8.58
C GLY A 115 8.67 12.99 -8.04
N PHE A 116 8.13 12.13 -8.91
CA PHE A 116 7.40 10.94 -8.50
C PHE A 116 8.28 9.71 -8.69
N GLY A 117 8.59 9.06 -7.58
CA GLY A 117 9.09 7.70 -7.56
C GLY A 117 7.97 6.69 -7.54
N ALA A 118 8.23 5.53 -8.13
CA ALA A 118 7.31 4.40 -8.07
C ALA A 118 8.06 3.08 -7.95
N ARG A 119 7.47 2.14 -7.20
CA ARG A 119 7.83 0.72 -7.23
C ARG A 119 6.57 -0.12 -7.21
N ALA A 120 6.49 -1.10 -8.11
CA ALA A 120 5.46 -2.12 -8.11
C ALA A 120 6.05 -3.45 -7.63
N TYR A 121 5.21 -4.24 -6.97
CA TYR A 121 5.59 -5.47 -6.30
C TYR A 121 4.62 -6.58 -6.68
N ARG A 122 5.14 -7.79 -6.83
CA ARG A 122 4.34 -8.99 -7.04
C ARG A 122 5.05 -10.17 -6.43
N ARG A 123 4.36 -10.89 -5.55
CA ARG A 123 4.90 -12.16 -5.05
C ARG A 123 4.77 -13.23 -6.13
N THR A 124 5.80 -14.06 -6.28
CA THR A 124 5.90 -15.06 -7.36
C THR A 124 4.85 -16.17 -7.26
N ASP A 125 4.33 -16.41 -6.06
CA ASP A 125 3.21 -17.33 -5.84
C ASP A 125 1.84 -16.75 -6.26
N GLY A 126 1.80 -15.47 -6.65
CA GLY A 126 0.59 -14.77 -7.03
C GLY A 126 -0.40 -14.62 -5.89
N GLN A 127 0.05 -14.64 -4.62
CA GLN A 127 -0.85 -14.42 -3.49
C GLN A 127 -1.09 -12.94 -3.20
N TRP A 128 -0.19 -12.05 -3.65
CA TRP A 128 -0.42 -10.62 -3.59
C TRP A 128 0.43 -9.84 -4.60
N GLY A 129 -0.06 -8.65 -4.91
CA GLY A 129 0.61 -7.60 -5.62
C GLY A 129 0.30 -6.25 -5.00
N GLY A 130 1.17 -5.28 -5.25
CA GLY A 130 1.03 -3.96 -4.67
C GLY A 130 1.90 -2.94 -5.38
N ALA A 131 1.75 -1.70 -4.99
CA ALA A 131 2.56 -0.62 -5.50
C ALA A 131 2.73 0.47 -4.44
N MET A 132 3.83 1.20 -4.60
CA MET A 132 4.24 2.31 -3.80
C MET A 132 4.54 3.50 -4.69
N LEU A 133 4.02 4.66 -4.35
CA LEU A 133 4.41 5.94 -4.90
C LEU A 133 5.08 6.79 -3.83
N VAL A 134 6.17 7.45 -4.21
CA VAL A 134 6.90 8.40 -3.38
C VAL A 134 6.96 9.72 -4.11
N VAL A 135 6.58 10.81 -3.46
CA VAL A 135 6.69 12.15 -4.03
C VAL A 135 7.61 12.98 -3.15
N ALA A 136 8.74 13.45 -3.69
CA ALA A 136 9.61 14.37 -2.97
C ALA A 136 8.92 15.73 -2.84
N LYS A 137 8.82 16.26 -1.61
CA LYS A 137 8.14 17.53 -1.32
C LYS A 137 8.75 18.69 -2.08
N SER A 138 10.08 18.73 -2.21
CA SER A 138 10.79 19.78 -2.96
C SER A 138 10.35 19.89 -4.42
N THR A 139 9.72 18.86 -4.97
CA THR A 139 9.22 18.84 -6.35
C THR A 139 7.75 19.27 -6.46
N VAL A 140 7.07 19.46 -5.33
CA VAL A 140 5.65 19.84 -5.27
C VAL A 140 5.57 21.34 -5.03
N SER A 141 5.10 22.11 -6.02
CA SER A 141 4.95 23.56 -5.90
C SER A 141 3.79 23.97 -4.99
N ASP A 142 2.74 23.15 -4.95
CA ASP A 142 1.55 23.37 -4.13
C ASP A 142 1.10 22.06 -3.47
N VAL A 143 1.42 21.92 -2.18
CA VAL A 143 1.08 20.73 -1.39
C VAL A 143 -0.43 20.63 -1.15
N ASP A 144 -1.14 21.76 -1.05
CA ASP A 144 -2.59 21.76 -0.84
C ASP A 144 -3.32 21.33 -2.11
N ALA A 145 -2.84 21.75 -3.29
CA ALA A 145 -3.33 21.25 -4.57
C ALA A 145 -3.06 19.76 -4.75
N LEU A 146 -1.84 19.28 -4.42
CA LEU A 146 -1.54 17.85 -4.45
C LEU A 146 -2.46 17.08 -3.49
N LYS A 147 -2.61 17.56 -2.24
CA LYS A 147 -3.50 16.96 -1.24
C LYS A 147 -4.93 16.90 -1.76
N ALA A 148 -5.46 17.99 -2.31
CA ALA A 148 -6.81 18.05 -2.86
C ALA A 148 -7.00 17.05 -4.02
N CYS A 149 -5.98 16.90 -4.88
CA CYS A 149 -6.01 15.95 -5.98
C CYS A 149 -6.09 14.49 -5.50
N VAL A 150 -5.32 14.12 -4.47
CA VAL A 150 -5.23 12.74 -3.97
C VAL A 150 -6.29 12.36 -2.93
N LYS A 151 -6.91 13.34 -2.24
CA LYS A 151 -7.71 13.11 -1.03
C LYS A 151 -8.89 12.17 -1.26
N SER A 152 -9.51 12.20 -2.44
CA SER A 152 -10.62 11.29 -2.74
C SER A 152 -10.11 9.86 -2.87
N GLY A 153 -10.59 8.97 -2.00
CA GLY A 153 -10.33 7.53 -2.07
C GLY A 153 -9.24 7.02 -1.12
N TRP A 154 -8.46 7.91 -0.50
CA TRP A 154 -7.39 7.49 0.39
C TRP A 154 -7.88 7.21 1.81
N ARG A 155 -7.58 6.02 2.35
CA ARG A 155 -7.93 5.66 3.72
C ARG A 155 -6.80 6.00 4.69
N LYS A 156 -7.14 6.12 5.98
CA LYS A 156 -6.13 6.22 7.04
C LYS A 156 -5.31 4.93 7.09
N ALA A 157 -4.04 5.06 7.49
CA ALA A 157 -3.17 3.91 7.67
C ALA A 157 -3.70 2.94 8.74
N THR A 158 -4.07 1.74 8.30
CA THR A 158 -4.56 0.66 9.16
C THR A 158 -3.97 -0.65 8.66
N ALA A 159 -3.45 -1.48 9.57
CA ALA A 159 -3.10 -2.85 9.24
C ALA A 159 -4.38 -3.68 9.10
N GLY A 160 -4.53 -4.40 7.98
CA GLY A 160 -5.65 -5.32 7.74
C GLY A 160 -5.32 -6.77 8.11
N THR A 161 -6.30 -7.67 8.03
CA THR A 161 -6.05 -9.13 8.04
C THR A 161 -5.24 -9.54 6.81
N PRO A 162 -4.53 -10.68 6.80
CA PRO A 162 -3.71 -11.10 5.65
C PRO A 162 -4.44 -11.05 4.30
N THR A 163 -5.75 -11.31 4.31
CA THR A 163 -6.63 -11.29 3.13
C THR A 163 -7.26 -9.93 2.80
N SER A 164 -7.01 -8.90 3.61
CA SER A 164 -7.59 -7.57 3.43
C SER A 164 -6.76 -6.74 2.44
N MET A 165 -7.41 -6.16 1.44
CA MET A 165 -6.80 -5.12 0.60
C MET A 165 -6.43 -3.88 1.44
N CYS A 166 -5.42 -3.12 1.01
CA CYS A 166 -4.94 -1.95 1.73
C CYS A 166 -4.66 -0.77 0.79
N ASN A 167 -4.95 0.45 1.26
CA ASN A 167 -4.60 1.70 0.60
C ASN A 167 -4.33 2.80 1.64
N ASN A 168 -3.07 3.17 1.83
CA ASN A 168 -2.69 4.08 2.90
C ASN A 168 -1.44 4.90 2.60
N GLY A 169 -1.28 6.00 3.33
CA GLY A 169 -0.27 6.99 3.00
C GLY A 169 0.30 7.72 4.20
N TRP A 170 1.49 8.25 3.99
CA TRP A 170 2.37 8.79 5.01
C TRP A 170 3.08 10.04 4.50
N THR A 171 3.53 10.85 5.45
CA THR A 171 4.46 11.96 5.24
C THR A 171 5.68 11.71 6.11
N TYR A 172 6.86 11.67 5.48
CA TYR A 172 8.12 11.27 6.12
C TYR A 172 9.28 12.18 5.68
N PRO A 173 10.12 12.70 6.60
CA PRO A 173 9.84 12.82 8.02
C PRO A 173 8.53 13.61 8.25
N PRO A 174 7.92 13.55 9.44
CA PRO A 174 6.68 14.25 9.72
C PRO A 174 6.87 15.75 9.45
N PHE A 175 5.85 16.43 8.92
CA PHE A 175 5.99 17.85 8.57
C PHE A 175 6.40 18.74 9.75
N ALA A 176 6.01 18.35 10.97
CA ALA A 176 6.46 19.01 12.19
C ALA A 176 8.01 19.07 12.30
N ASP A 177 8.70 18.05 11.79
CA ASP A 177 10.16 17.90 11.79
C ASP A 177 10.84 18.48 10.55
N THR A 178 10.18 18.53 9.38
CA THR A 178 10.75 19.11 8.14
C THR A 178 11.16 20.59 8.27
N ARG A 179 10.75 21.28 9.34
CA ARG A 179 11.28 22.62 9.70
C ARG A 179 12.80 22.62 9.89
N ARG A 180 13.44 21.45 10.03
CA ARG A 180 14.91 21.28 10.07
C ARG A 180 15.60 21.34 8.70
N GLY A 181 14.86 21.58 7.61
CA GLY A 181 15.42 21.67 6.26
C GLY A 181 15.65 20.30 5.59
N GLU A 182 15.14 19.22 6.20
CA GLU A 182 15.18 17.88 5.63
C GLU A 182 14.14 17.72 4.51
N GLU A 183 14.50 16.98 3.47
CA GLU A 183 13.58 16.63 2.38
C GLU A 183 12.41 15.81 2.92
N GLY A 184 11.19 16.27 2.64
CA GLY A 184 9.97 15.55 2.99
C GLY A 184 9.51 14.68 1.83
N TYR A 185 8.80 13.60 2.12
CA TYR A 185 8.24 12.69 1.14
C TYR A 185 6.79 12.41 1.46
N PHE A 186 5.97 12.34 0.42
CA PHE A 186 4.64 11.75 0.48
C PHE A 186 4.75 10.31 0.00
N VAL A 187 4.40 9.37 0.86
CA VAL A 187 4.45 7.94 0.58
C VAL A 187 3.03 7.41 0.50
N LEU A 188 2.74 6.65 -0.54
CA LEU A 188 1.41 6.15 -0.85
C LEU A 188 1.53 4.68 -1.25
N LEU A 189 0.78 3.83 -0.57
CA LEU A 189 0.80 2.38 -0.72
C LEU A 189 -0.58 1.89 -1.12
N ALA A 190 -0.63 0.92 -2.04
CA ALA A 190 -1.82 0.12 -2.27
C ALA A 190 -1.44 -1.33 -2.56
N GLY A 191 -2.22 -2.28 -2.03
CA GLY A 191 -1.97 -3.70 -2.25
C GLY A 191 -3.22 -4.56 -2.12
N THR A 192 -3.20 -5.69 -2.81
CA THR A 192 -4.31 -6.66 -2.87
C THR A 192 -4.44 -7.46 -1.58
N ALA A 193 -3.41 -7.45 -0.74
CA ALA A 193 -3.37 -8.13 0.55
C ALA A 193 -2.66 -7.26 1.59
N SER A 194 -2.98 -7.44 2.88
CA SER A 194 -2.38 -6.63 3.94
C SER A 194 -0.94 -7.06 4.23
N ASP A 195 -0.58 -8.29 3.87
CA ASP A 195 0.78 -8.81 3.95
C ASP A 195 1.75 -7.88 3.19
N PHE A 196 1.34 -7.38 2.02
CA PHE A 196 2.11 -6.36 1.30
C PHE A 196 2.29 -5.10 2.13
N CYS A 197 1.21 -4.51 2.66
CA CYS A 197 1.29 -3.23 3.37
C CYS A 197 1.92 -3.34 4.76
N SER A 198 1.96 -4.53 5.37
CA SER A 198 2.41 -4.72 6.75
C SER A 198 3.88 -4.33 6.92
N ALA A 199 4.76 -4.80 6.03
CA ALA A 199 6.20 -4.50 6.11
C ALA A 199 6.51 -3.02 5.80
N PRO A 200 6.05 -2.41 4.69
CA PRO A 200 6.20 -0.98 4.44
C PRO A 200 5.63 -0.13 5.59
N ASN A 201 4.45 -0.47 6.13
CA ASN A 201 3.85 0.31 7.22
C ASN A 201 4.65 0.22 8.51
N ALA A 202 5.27 -0.91 8.82
CA ALA A 202 6.14 -1.03 9.97
C ALA A 202 7.32 -0.03 9.89
N ASN A 203 7.83 0.28 8.69
CA ASN A 203 8.89 1.27 8.49
C ASN A 203 8.45 2.72 8.73
N TYR A 204 7.20 3.06 8.43
CA TYR A 204 6.69 4.43 8.54
C TYR A 204 5.95 4.73 9.84
N ARG A 205 5.41 3.71 10.53
CA ARG A 205 4.46 3.91 11.64
C ARG A 205 5.00 4.75 12.79
N THR A 206 6.30 4.72 13.07
CA THR A 206 6.94 5.41 14.21
C THR A 206 7.58 6.73 13.81
N THR A 207 7.81 6.96 12.52
CA THR A 207 8.63 8.07 12.01
C THR A 207 7.90 8.92 10.98
N ALA A 208 6.62 8.63 10.69
CA ALA A 208 5.83 9.35 9.70
C ALA A 208 4.46 9.75 10.25
N SER A 209 3.79 10.69 9.59
CA SER A 209 2.42 11.09 9.88
C SER A 209 1.47 10.62 8.78
N SER A 210 0.27 10.15 9.14
CA SER A 210 -0.74 9.74 8.15
C SER A 210 -1.09 10.88 7.20
N TRP A 211 -1.21 10.57 5.91
CA TRP A 211 -1.58 11.50 4.83
C TRP A 211 -2.33 10.72 3.73
N PRO A 212 -3.22 11.33 2.91
CA PRO A 212 -3.68 12.72 2.85
C PRO A 212 -4.87 13.03 3.77
N GLY A 213 -5.06 12.23 4.84
CA GLY A 213 -6.16 12.38 5.79
C GLY A 213 -6.28 13.74 6.48
#